data_AF-A0AA35SQ71-F1
#
_entry.id   AF-A0AA35SQ71-F1
#
_cell.length_a   1.000
_cell.length_b   1.000
_cell.length_c   1.000
_cell.angle_alpha   90.00
_cell.angle_beta   90.00
_cell.angle_gamma   90.00
#
_symmetry.space_group_name_H-M   'P 1'
#
loop_
_entity.id
_entity.type
_entity.pdbx_description
1 polymer ?
#
loop_
_entity_poly.entity_id
_entity_poly.type
_entity_poly.pdbx_seq_one_letter_code
_entity_poly.pdbx_strand_id
1 'polypeptide(L)'
;MGETCLVVNSFGWEKREIVSLPQQLAQEPEAKKAKLNGAQILQVQTQIALVDCVPFGFQALEICQPQAPVTLAEGPDGDIIILENVHLRATLKTGVLTSLVLKHSGTERESIAPKSSGSKFVMFDDVPLFWDAWDVMEYHLETREPLSVPGGGVSVLERGPLRASVQVKVPISSHSHILQQIILDADCPYLRFETTLSLSIPTI
;
A
#
# COMPACT_ATOMS: atom_id res chain seq x y z
N MET A 1 11.46 -14.59 32.04
CA MET A 1 10.30 -13.68 32.04
C MET A 1 9.93 -13.43 30.59
N GLY A 2 8.67 -13.67 30.19
CA GLY A 2 8.27 -13.48 28.80
C GLY A 2 8.12 -12.00 28.47
N GLU A 3 8.68 -11.56 27.35
CA GLU A 3 8.48 -10.19 26.85
C GLU A 3 7.00 -10.02 26.46
N THR A 4 6.36 -8.97 26.98
CA THR A 4 4.98 -8.63 26.63
C THR A 4 5.01 -7.51 25.61
N CYS A 5 4.50 -7.78 24.40
CA CYS A 5 4.35 -6.76 23.37
C CYS A 5 3.18 -5.86 23.73
N LEU A 6 3.40 -4.55 23.73
CA LEU A 6 2.37 -3.54 23.94
C LEU A 6 2.05 -2.85 22.64
N VAL A 7 0.78 -2.54 22.44
CA VAL A 7 0.30 -1.67 21.36
C VAL A 7 -0.05 -0.34 21.98
N VAL A 8 0.39 0.77 21.36
CA VAL A 8 0.18 2.13 21.85
C VAL A 8 -0.60 2.92 20.81
N ASN A 9 -1.66 3.58 21.25
CA ASN A 9 -2.45 4.48 20.42
C ASN A 9 -2.48 5.87 21.03
N SER A 10 -1.89 6.83 20.31
CA SER A 10 -1.82 8.23 20.69
C SER A 10 -3.04 9.05 20.25
N PHE A 11 -4.01 8.46 19.56
CA PHE A 11 -5.23 9.13 19.11
C PHE A 11 -6.35 9.05 20.15
N GLY A 12 -7.25 10.04 20.12
CA GLY A 12 -8.41 10.13 21.02
C GLY A 12 -9.60 9.25 20.66
N TRP A 13 -9.44 8.34 19.71
CA TRP A 13 -10.46 7.39 19.26
C TRP A 13 -9.88 5.98 19.16
N GLU A 14 -10.78 5.00 19.19
CA GLU A 14 -10.43 3.59 19.01
C GLU A 14 -9.92 3.37 17.59
N LYS A 15 -8.83 2.60 17.46
CA LYS A 15 -8.23 2.31 16.17
C LYS A 15 -8.08 0.81 15.98
N ARG A 16 -8.54 0.34 14.84
CA ARG A 16 -8.26 -1.00 14.33
C ARG A 16 -7.26 -0.88 13.18
N GLU A 17 -6.13 -1.56 13.27
CA GLU A 17 -5.05 -1.42 12.29
C GLU A 17 -4.23 -2.69 12.13
N ILE A 18 -3.66 -2.88 10.94
CA ILE A 18 -2.70 -3.95 10.68
C ILE A 18 -1.30 -3.46 11.06
N VAL A 19 -0.70 -4.12 12.05
CA VAL A 19 0.64 -3.82 12.54
C VAL A 19 1.63 -4.92 12.18
N SER A 20 2.88 -4.53 11.95
CA SER A 20 4.00 -5.48 11.81
C SER A 20 4.43 -5.97 13.19
N LEU A 21 4.52 -7.29 13.35
CA LEU A 21 4.95 -7.94 14.58
C LEU A 21 6.48 -8.04 14.64
N PRO A 22 7.09 -7.81 15.82
CA PRO A 22 8.51 -8.06 16.06
C PRO A 22 8.93 -9.49 15.68
N GLN A 23 10.10 -9.63 15.07
CA GLN A 23 10.64 -10.95 14.65
C GLN A 23 10.80 -11.93 15.83
N GLN A 24 11.08 -11.43 17.04
CA GLN A 24 11.18 -12.28 18.23
C GLN A 24 9.88 -13.05 18.52
N LEU A 25 8.71 -12.44 18.30
CA LEU A 25 7.41 -13.08 18.49
C LEU A 25 7.15 -14.19 17.46
N ALA A 26 7.67 -14.02 16.23
CA ALA A 26 7.55 -15.02 15.17
C ALA A 26 8.35 -16.30 15.45
N GLN A 27 9.39 -16.22 16.28
CA GLN A 27 10.32 -17.32 16.59
C GLN A 27 10.01 -18.07 17.89
N GLU A 28 9.00 -17.64 18.66
CA GLU A 28 8.62 -18.25 19.94
C GLU A 28 7.96 -19.64 19.79
N PRO A 29 7.97 -20.51 20.83
CA PRO A 29 7.44 -21.88 20.78
C PRO A 29 5.95 -21.96 20.44
N GLU A 30 5.51 -23.08 19.85
CA GLU A 30 4.14 -23.30 19.34
C GLU A 30 3.02 -22.97 20.34
N ALA A 31 3.23 -23.19 21.64
CA ALA A 31 2.25 -22.86 22.69
C ALA A 31 1.95 -21.35 22.82
N LYS A 32 2.91 -20.47 22.49
CA LYS A 32 2.67 -19.01 22.42
C LYS A 32 2.21 -18.58 21.03
N LYS A 33 2.50 -19.35 19.97
CA LYS A 33 1.97 -19.12 18.61
C LYS A 33 0.45 -19.26 18.52
N ALA A 34 -0.19 -19.92 19.48
CA ALA A 34 -1.66 -19.89 19.59
C ALA A 34 -2.23 -18.47 19.74
N LYS A 35 -1.46 -17.52 20.29
CA LYS A 35 -1.82 -16.08 20.33
C LYS A 35 -1.65 -15.38 18.97
N LEU A 36 -0.98 -16.02 18.01
CA LEU A 36 -0.77 -15.53 16.64
C LEU A 36 -1.85 -16.04 15.66
N ASN A 37 -2.91 -16.71 16.14
CA ASN A 37 -4.02 -17.17 15.31
C ASN A 37 -4.70 -15.97 14.62
N GLY A 38 -4.56 -15.86 13.30
CA GLY A 38 -5.04 -14.74 12.50
C GLY A 38 -3.93 -13.84 11.93
N ALA A 39 -2.68 -14.01 12.36
CA ALA A 39 -1.55 -13.30 11.76
C ALA A 39 -1.26 -13.82 10.34
N GLN A 40 -0.86 -12.91 9.45
CA GLN A 40 -0.41 -13.22 8.09
C GLN A 40 1.12 -13.12 8.03
N ILE A 41 1.76 -14.12 7.41
CA ILE A 41 3.20 -14.15 7.17
C ILE A 41 3.48 -13.50 5.81
N LEU A 42 4.47 -12.60 5.77
CA LEU A 42 4.95 -11.94 4.55
C LEU A 42 6.24 -12.61 4.03
N GLN A 43 6.64 -12.28 2.79
CA GLN A 43 7.76 -12.93 2.07
C GLN A 43 9.14 -12.86 2.77
N VAL A 44 9.32 -12.02 3.80
CA VAL A 44 10.60 -11.79 4.50
C VAL A 44 10.53 -12.10 6.01
N GLN A 45 9.72 -13.09 6.40
CA GLN A 45 9.51 -13.49 7.81
C GLN A 45 8.89 -12.40 8.72
N THR A 46 8.55 -11.24 8.17
CA THR A 46 7.71 -10.25 8.86
C THR A 46 6.30 -10.82 8.96
N GLN A 47 5.74 -10.81 10.17
CA GLN A 47 4.35 -11.16 10.39
C GLN A 47 3.55 -9.88 10.57
N ILE A 48 2.33 -9.86 10.08
CA ILE A 48 1.38 -8.78 10.32
C ILE A 48 0.17 -9.34 11.05
N ALA A 49 -0.45 -8.51 11.88
CA ALA A 49 -1.67 -8.86 12.59
C ALA A 49 -2.60 -7.65 12.67
N LEU A 50 -3.90 -7.92 12.66
CA LEU A 50 -4.92 -6.92 12.93
C LEU A 50 -5.06 -6.76 14.45
N VAL A 51 -5.03 -5.54 14.94
CA VAL A 51 -5.11 -5.24 16.38
C VAL A 51 -6.10 -4.12 16.64
N ASP A 52 -6.83 -4.22 17.74
CA ASP A 52 -7.63 -3.13 18.29
C ASP A 52 -6.80 -2.34 19.30
N CYS A 53 -6.97 -1.02 19.31
CA CYS A 53 -6.22 -0.12 20.17
C CYS A 53 -7.15 0.84 20.89
N VAL A 54 -7.10 0.84 22.22
CA VAL A 54 -7.82 1.80 23.06
C VAL A 54 -7.41 3.25 22.78
N PRO A 55 -8.32 4.22 22.89
CA PRO A 55 -7.99 5.65 22.78
C PRO A 55 -6.97 6.10 23.85
N PHE A 56 -6.03 6.96 23.48
CA PHE A 56 -5.02 7.59 24.36
C PHE A 56 -4.40 6.63 25.38
N GLY A 57 -3.98 5.45 24.94
CA GLY A 57 -3.59 4.40 25.85
C GLY A 57 -2.63 3.39 25.24
N PHE A 58 -2.30 2.41 26.07
CA PHE A 58 -1.56 1.23 25.68
C PHE A 58 -2.26 -0.01 26.22
N GLN A 59 -2.12 -1.11 25.51
CA GLN A 59 -2.68 -2.42 25.89
C GLN A 59 -1.71 -3.53 25.52
N ALA A 60 -1.90 -4.71 26.10
CA ALA A 60 -1.23 -5.91 25.61
C ALA A 60 -1.67 -6.19 24.17
N LEU A 61 -0.75 -6.70 23.35
CA LEU A 61 -1.05 -7.13 21.99
C LEU A 61 -2.13 -8.22 22.01
N GLU A 62 -3.28 -7.90 21.41
CA GLU A 62 -4.39 -8.82 21.18
C GLU A 62 -4.70 -8.82 19.68
N ILE A 63 -4.69 -10.01 19.08
CA ILE A 63 -4.94 -10.17 17.64
C ILE A 63 -6.43 -10.36 17.40
N CYS A 64 -6.95 -9.56 16.48
CA CYS A 64 -8.34 -9.59 16.06
C CYS A 64 -8.49 -10.26 14.69
N GLN A 65 -9.68 -10.74 14.39
CA GLN A 65 -10.04 -11.22 13.05
C GLN A 65 -10.66 -10.06 12.23
N PRO A 66 -10.38 -9.99 10.92
CA PRO A 66 -10.99 -8.98 10.07
C PRO A 66 -12.50 -9.25 9.89
N GLN A 67 -13.28 -8.21 9.59
CA GLN A 67 -14.69 -8.35 9.24
C GLN A 67 -14.87 -9.23 8.00
N ALA A 68 -14.00 -9.03 7.00
CA ALA A 68 -13.88 -9.90 5.85
C ALA A 68 -12.43 -9.90 5.36
N PRO A 69 -11.94 -11.03 4.81
CA PRO A 69 -10.60 -11.06 4.25
C PRO A 69 -10.47 -10.11 3.06
N VAL A 70 -9.29 -9.54 2.88
CA VAL A 70 -8.93 -8.91 1.61
C VAL A 70 -8.66 -9.98 0.56
N THR A 71 -9.02 -9.70 -0.68
CA THR A 71 -8.86 -10.59 -1.82
C THR A 71 -8.07 -9.91 -2.93
N LEU A 72 -7.34 -10.71 -3.69
CA LEU A 72 -6.62 -10.30 -4.88
C LEU A 72 -7.02 -11.24 -6.01
N ALA A 73 -7.50 -10.71 -7.13
CA ALA A 73 -7.80 -11.47 -8.34
C ALA A 73 -6.99 -10.93 -9.52
N GLU A 74 -6.52 -11.82 -10.38
CA GLU A 74 -5.79 -11.49 -11.60
C GLU A 74 -6.67 -11.83 -12.81
N GLY A 75 -6.70 -10.96 -13.81
CA GLY A 75 -7.36 -11.21 -15.09
C GLY A 75 -6.62 -12.25 -15.93
N PRO A 76 -7.24 -12.75 -17.01
CA PRO A 76 -6.67 -13.82 -17.86
C PRO A 76 -5.28 -13.51 -18.41
N ASP A 77 -5.04 -12.23 -18.75
CA ASP A 77 -3.79 -11.76 -19.34
C ASP A 77 -2.78 -11.25 -18.30
N GLY A 78 -3.10 -11.32 -17.00
CA GLY A 78 -2.27 -10.79 -15.90
C GLY A 78 -2.19 -9.25 -15.82
N ASP A 79 -2.68 -8.54 -16.85
CA ASP A 79 -2.66 -7.08 -16.91
C ASP A 79 -3.66 -6.41 -15.96
N ILE A 80 -4.72 -7.11 -15.57
CA ILE A 80 -5.75 -6.59 -14.67
C ILE A 80 -5.57 -7.25 -13.31
N ILE A 81 -5.46 -6.43 -12.26
CA ILE A 81 -5.43 -6.89 -10.87
C ILE A 81 -6.54 -6.20 -10.10
N ILE A 82 -7.34 -6.96 -9.38
CA ILE A 82 -8.43 -6.47 -8.55
C ILE A 82 -8.07 -6.74 -7.09
N LEU A 83 -7.99 -5.67 -6.29
CA LEU A 83 -7.86 -5.72 -4.84
C LEU A 83 -9.22 -5.38 -4.23
N GLU A 84 -9.75 -6.23 -3.36
CA GLU A 84 -11.07 -6.01 -2.78
C GLU A 84 -11.13 -6.41 -1.30
N ASN A 85 -11.71 -5.52 -0.47
CA ASN A 85 -12.06 -5.80 0.91
C ASN A 85 -13.54 -5.47 1.16
N VAL A 86 -13.95 -5.35 2.43
CA VAL A 86 -15.32 -5.02 2.80
C VAL A 86 -15.74 -3.60 2.38
N HIS A 87 -14.81 -2.66 2.32
CA HIS A 87 -15.06 -1.23 2.06
C HIS A 87 -14.82 -0.81 0.63
N LEU A 88 -13.83 -1.37 -0.05
CA LEU A 88 -13.35 -0.89 -1.34
C LEU A 88 -13.09 -2.04 -2.32
N ARG A 89 -13.24 -1.75 -3.61
CA ARG A 89 -12.73 -2.56 -4.72
C ARG A 89 -11.90 -1.67 -5.64
N ALA A 90 -10.61 -1.96 -5.76
CA ALA A 90 -9.67 -1.25 -6.62
C ALA A 90 -9.29 -2.13 -7.81
N THR A 91 -9.38 -1.59 -9.02
CA THR A 91 -8.95 -2.28 -10.24
C THR A 91 -7.76 -1.57 -10.86
N LEU A 92 -6.65 -2.29 -10.92
CA LEU A 92 -5.41 -1.88 -11.56
C LEU A 92 -5.37 -2.48 -12.97
N LYS A 93 -5.00 -1.68 -13.97
CA LYS A 93 -4.67 -2.14 -15.31
C LYS A 93 -3.23 -1.72 -15.62
N THR A 94 -2.35 -2.70 -15.79
CA THR A 94 -0.91 -2.48 -16.03
C THR A 94 -0.32 -1.54 -14.97
N GLY A 95 -0.72 -1.72 -13.70
CA GLY A 95 -0.23 -0.93 -12.56
C GLY A 95 -0.90 0.43 -12.38
N VAL A 96 -1.79 0.84 -13.29
CA VAL A 96 -2.54 2.10 -13.20
C VAL A 96 -3.92 1.87 -12.60
N LEU A 97 -4.33 2.72 -11.65
CA LEU A 97 -5.66 2.63 -11.03
C LEU A 97 -6.76 3.08 -12.01
N THR A 98 -7.61 2.16 -12.44
CA THR A 98 -8.69 2.42 -13.43
C THR A 98 -10.09 2.47 -12.82
N SER A 99 -10.28 1.87 -11.65
CA SER A 99 -11.54 1.92 -10.90
C SER A 99 -11.24 1.85 -9.40
N LEU A 100 -11.97 2.65 -8.63
CA LEU A 100 -11.93 2.64 -7.17
C LEU A 100 -13.36 2.79 -6.65
N VAL A 101 -13.99 1.65 -6.40
CA VAL A 101 -15.36 1.55 -5.95
C VAL A 101 -15.41 1.54 -4.43
N LEU A 102 -16.17 2.48 -3.86
CA LEU A 102 -16.58 2.48 -2.46
C LEU A 102 -17.84 1.63 -2.29
N LYS A 103 -17.77 0.65 -1.38
CA LYS A 103 -18.86 -0.24 -0.98
C LYS A 103 -19.48 0.32 0.30
N HIS A 104 -20.69 0.87 0.22
CA HIS A 104 -21.41 1.37 1.39
C HIS A 104 -22.84 0.85 1.41
N SER A 105 -23.15 -0.03 2.37
CA SER A 105 -24.50 -0.50 2.76
C SER A 105 -25.52 -0.58 1.63
N GLY A 106 -25.21 -1.34 0.57
CA GLY A 106 -26.10 -1.60 -0.56
C GLY A 106 -25.94 -0.66 -1.77
N THR A 107 -25.02 0.30 -1.70
CA THR A 107 -24.64 1.16 -2.83
C THR A 107 -23.15 1.03 -3.14
N GLU A 108 -22.83 1.01 -4.43
CA GLU A 108 -21.46 1.09 -4.94
C GLU A 108 -21.26 2.46 -5.60
N ARG A 109 -20.19 3.16 -5.23
CA ARG A 109 -19.83 4.46 -5.81
C ARG A 109 -18.45 4.40 -6.44
N GLU A 110 -18.38 4.65 -7.74
CA GLU A 110 -17.12 4.81 -8.45
C GLU A 110 -16.49 6.18 -8.16
N SER A 111 -15.19 6.20 -7.84
CA SER A 111 -14.43 7.41 -7.55
C SER A 111 -13.57 7.89 -8.73
N ILE A 112 -13.31 7.01 -9.70
CA ILE A 112 -12.58 7.33 -10.93
C ILE A 112 -13.56 7.72 -12.04
N ALA A 113 -13.37 8.90 -12.62
CA ALA A 113 -14.22 9.37 -13.71
C ALA A 113 -14.16 8.42 -14.93
N PRO A 114 -15.24 8.31 -15.73
CA PRO A 114 -15.24 7.48 -16.93
C PRO A 114 -14.05 7.80 -17.84
N LYS A 115 -13.40 6.75 -18.38
CA LYS A 115 -12.21 6.85 -19.25
C LYS A 115 -11.01 7.57 -18.60
N SER A 116 -11.04 7.77 -17.28
CA SER A 116 -9.93 8.32 -16.51
C SER A 116 -9.25 7.23 -15.70
N SER A 117 -8.17 7.59 -15.02
CA SER A 117 -7.38 6.65 -14.23
C SER A 117 -6.48 7.45 -13.29
N GLY A 118 -6.25 6.94 -12.10
CA GLY A 118 -5.44 7.54 -11.04
C GLY A 118 -4.07 6.89 -10.89
N SER A 119 -3.31 7.37 -9.89
CA SER A 119 -1.97 6.90 -9.54
C SER A 119 -1.01 6.83 -10.73
N LYS A 120 -0.99 7.88 -11.55
CA LYS A 120 -0.03 8.05 -12.65
C LYS A 120 1.13 8.93 -12.22
N PHE A 121 2.33 8.54 -12.62
CA PHE A 121 3.50 9.39 -12.50
C PHE A 121 3.67 10.25 -13.76
N VAL A 122 4.04 11.50 -13.53
CA VAL A 122 4.38 12.47 -14.56
C VAL A 122 5.66 13.18 -14.13
N MET A 123 6.52 13.47 -15.08
CA MET A 123 7.69 14.32 -14.92
C MET A 123 7.37 15.71 -15.44
N PHE A 124 8.03 16.71 -14.85
CA PHE A 124 8.03 18.08 -15.32
C PHE A 124 9.48 18.55 -15.30
N ASP A 125 9.86 19.35 -16.29
CA ASP A 125 11.15 20.03 -16.27
C ASP A 125 11.11 21.15 -15.24
N ASP A 126 12.03 21.07 -14.27
CA ASP A 126 12.22 22.09 -13.25
C ASP A 126 13.50 22.88 -13.55
N VAL A 127 13.34 23.92 -14.38
CA VAL A 127 14.43 24.84 -14.73
C VAL A 127 14.09 26.21 -14.14
N PRO A 128 14.65 26.60 -12.99
CA PRO A 128 14.38 27.89 -12.35
C PRO A 128 15.03 29.06 -13.11
N LEU A 129 14.62 30.31 -12.81
CA LEU A 129 15.33 31.52 -13.27
C LEU A 129 16.49 31.90 -12.33
N PHE A 130 16.31 31.74 -11.01
CA PHE A 130 17.26 32.24 -10.01
C PHE A 130 17.69 31.20 -8.99
N TRP A 131 16.76 30.48 -8.36
CA TRP A 131 17.08 29.61 -7.23
C TRP A 131 16.53 28.18 -7.37
N ASP A 132 17.42 27.25 -7.71
CA ASP A 132 17.14 25.81 -7.98
C ASP A 132 16.44 25.06 -6.84
N ALA A 133 16.72 25.40 -5.58
CA ALA A 133 16.10 24.72 -4.45
C ALA A 133 14.79 25.38 -3.95
N TRP A 134 14.38 26.52 -4.53
CA TRP A 134 13.30 27.36 -3.99
C TRP A 134 12.26 27.76 -5.01
N ASP A 135 12.66 27.93 -6.27
CA ASP A 135 11.77 28.39 -7.32
C ASP A 135 11.29 27.22 -8.19
N VAL A 136 10.00 27.20 -8.47
CA VAL A 136 9.40 26.40 -9.54
C VAL A 136 8.62 27.37 -10.43
N MET A 137 8.92 27.39 -11.73
CA MET A 137 8.38 28.38 -12.66
C MET A 137 7.11 27.88 -13.34
N GLU A 138 6.09 28.74 -13.52
CA GLU A 138 4.78 28.34 -14.08
C GLU A 138 4.86 27.56 -15.41
N TYR A 139 5.83 27.88 -16.27
CA TYR A 139 6.06 27.18 -17.54
C TYR A 139 6.44 25.69 -17.36
N HIS A 140 6.80 25.25 -16.16
CA HIS A 140 7.04 23.83 -15.86
C HIS A 140 5.80 22.99 -16.18
N LEU A 141 4.59 23.54 -16.09
CA LEU A 141 3.35 22.80 -16.41
C LEU A 141 3.24 22.44 -17.89
N GLU A 142 3.97 23.15 -18.77
CA GLU A 142 4.02 22.89 -20.21
C GLU A 142 4.90 21.68 -20.56
N THR A 143 5.78 21.25 -19.66
CA THR A 143 6.76 20.16 -19.88
C THR A 143 6.29 18.82 -19.29
N ARG A 144 4.97 18.66 -19.08
CA ARG A 144 4.37 17.45 -18.51
C ARG A 144 4.64 16.21 -19.36
N GLU A 145 5.47 15.30 -18.86
CA GLU A 145 5.80 14.02 -19.49
C GLU A 145 5.23 12.85 -18.67
N PRO A 146 4.20 12.13 -19.14
CA PRO A 146 3.70 10.93 -18.47
C PRO A 146 4.70 9.78 -18.49
N LEU A 147 4.98 9.20 -17.32
CA LEU A 147 5.79 7.99 -17.23
C LEU A 147 4.91 6.75 -17.47
N SER A 148 5.44 5.80 -18.23
CA SER A 148 4.75 4.56 -18.59
C SER A 148 5.28 3.37 -17.80
N VAL A 149 4.37 2.51 -17.35
CA VAL A 149 4.72 1.21 -16.76
C VAL A 149 5.03 0.24 -17.91
N PRO A 150 6.24 -0.33 -18.00
CA PRO A 150 6.55 -1.29 -19.05
C PRO A 150 5.77 -2.59 -18.85
N GLY A 151 5.62 -3.39 -19.91
CA GLY A 151 5.08 -4.75 -19.79
C GLY A 151 5.90 -5.57 -18.79
N GLY A 152 5.22 -6.27 -17.87
CA GLY A 152 5.88 -6.99 -16.77
C GLY A 152 6.41 -6.08 -15.65
N GLY A 153 6.16 -4.77 -15.68
CA GLY A 153 6.51 -3.83 -14.62
C GLY A 153 5.61 -3.92 -13.37
N VAL A 154 4.72 -4.91 -13.30
CA VAL A 154 3.75 -5.12 -12.23
C VAL A 154 3.95 -6.52 -11.65
N SER A 155 4.07 -6.62 -10.34
CA SER A 155 4.20 -7.89 -9.64
C SER A 155 3.35 -7.93 -8.38
N VAL A 156 2.71 -9.08 -8.10
CA VAL A 156 2.03 -9.31 -6.82
C VAL A 156 3.09 -9.54 -5.75
N LEU A 157 3.10 -8.72 -4.70
CA LEU A 157 3.98 -8.89 -3.55
C LEU A 157 3.32 -9.73 -2.46
N GLU A 158 2.07 -9.44 -2.14
CA GLU A 158 1.37 -10.05 -1.01
C GLU A 158 -0.02 -10.53 -1.44
N ARG A 159 -0.32 -11.76 -1.05
CA ARG A 159 -1.61 -12.41 -1.28
C ARG A 159 -2.03 -13.14 -0.01
N GLY A 160 -2.67 -12.42 0.90
CA GLY A 160 -3.20 -13.01 2.12
C GLY A 160 -4.49 -12.34 2.61
N PRO A 161 -5.12 -12.90 3.64
CA PRO A 161 -6.44 -12.48 4.11
C PRO A 161 -6.43 -11.15 4.87
N LEU A 162 -5.28 -10.72 5.39
CA LEU A 162 -5.11 -9.44 6.08
C LEU A 162 -4.60 -8.35 5.13
N ARG A 163 -3.66 -8.67 4.24
CA ARG A 163 -3.07 -7.71 3.31
C ARG A 163 -2.87 -8.33 1.93
N ALA A 164 -3.26 -7.56 0.92
CA ALA A 164 -2.93 -7.81 -0.47
C ALA A 164 -2.19 -6.60 -1.03
N SER A 165 -1.11 -6.83 -1.78
CA SER A 165 -0.36 -5.73 -2.38
C SER A 165 0.30 -6.08 -3.71
N VAL A 166 0.48 -5.05 -4.51
CA VAL A 166 1.06 -5.08 -5.85
C VAL A 166 2.19 -4.06 -5.90
N GLN A 167 3.32 -4.42 -6.48
CA GLN A 167 4.41 -3.49 -6.79
C GLN A 167 4.37 -3.12 -8.26
N VAL A 168 4.52 -1.82 -8.51
CA VAL A 168 4.62 -1.22 -9.84
C VAL A 168 5.98 -0.58 -9.95
N LYS A 169 6.77 -1.01 -10.94
CA LYS A 169 8.07 -0.43 -11.27
C LYS A 169 7.94 0.51 -12.46
N VAL A 170 8.28 1.77 -12.26
CA VAL A 170 8.22 2.81 -13.29
C VAL A 170 9.65 3.30 -13.59
N PRO A 171 10.21 3.00 -14.78
CA PRO A 171 11.51 3.51 -15.16
C PRO A 171 11.44 5.02 -15.40
N ILE A 172 12.45 5.75 -14.92
CA ILE A 172 12.67 7.17 -15.25
C ILE A 172 13.81 7.26 -16.27
N SER A 173 14.89 6.51 -16.07
CA SER A 173 16.04 6.43 -16.97
C SER A 173 16.69 5.05 -16.90
N SER A 174 17.85 4.86 -17.53
CA SER A 174 18.64 3.62 -17.40
C SER A 174 19.11 3.33 -15.97
N HIS A 175 19.19 4.34 -15.11
CA HIS A 175 19.72 4.23 -13.75
C HIS A 175 18.73 4.70 -12.66
N SER A 176 17.63 5.36 -13.06
CA SER A 176 16.62 5.89 -12.14
C SER A 176 15.28 5.21 -12.33
N HIS A 177 14.60 4.90 -11.23
CA HIS A 177 13.27 4.27 -11.25
C HIS A 177 12.47 4.56 -9.99
N ILE A 178 11.15 4.38 -10.10
CA ILE A 178 10.19 4.44 -9.01
C ILE A 178 9.71 3.02 -8.74
N LEU A 179 9.62 2.66 -7.46
CA LEU A 179 8.87 1.49 -6.99
C LEU A 179 7.67 2.01 -6.21
N GLN A 180 6.47 1.73 -6.69
CA GLN A 180 5.23 2.05 -5.99
C GLN A 180 4.56 0.74 -5.55
N GLN A 181 4.41 0.56 -4.25
CA GLN A 181 3.63 -0.52 -3.67
C GLN A 181 2.21 -0.01 -3.39
N ILE A 182 1.23 -0.68 -3.98
CA ILE A 182 -0.20 -0.42 -3.83
C ILE A 182 -0.75 -1.48 -2.87
N ILE A 183 -1.25 -1.05 -1.71
CA ILE A 183 -1.57 -1.91 -0.58
C ILE A 183 -3.05 -1.75 -0.22
N LEU A 184 -3.77 -2.86 -0.14
CA LEU A 184 -5.09 -2.93 0.45
C LEU A 184 -5.07 -3.86 1.66
N ASP A 185 -5.47 -3.29 2.78
CA ASP A 185 -5.59 -3.99 4.06
C ASP A 185 -7.04 -4.41 4.31
N ALA A 186 -7.24 -5.53 4.99
CA ALA A 186 -8.54 -5.91 5.53
C ALA A 186 -9.06 -4.80 6.46
N ASP A 187 -10.37 -4.56 6.43
CA ASP A 187 -11.08 -3.53 7.22
C ASP A 187 -10.60 -2.08 6.99
N CYS A 188 -9.71 -1.83 6.03
CA CYS A 188 -9.20 -0.49 5.75
C CYS A 188 -10.05 0.22 4.67
N PRO A 189 -10.60 1.42 4.93
CA PRO A 189 -11.47 2.12 3.99
C PRO A 189 -10.70 2.98 2.97
N TYR A 190 -9.40 2.76 2.80
CA TYR A 190 -8.55 3.47 1.83
C TYR A 190 -7.50 2.54 1.22
N LEU A 191 -7.05 2.90 0.02
CA LEU A 191 -5.92 2.28 -0.65
C LEU A 191 -4.65 3.03 -0.27
N ARG A 192 -3.59 2.32 0.12
CA ARG A 192 -2.31 2.92 0.52
C ARG A 192 -1.28 2.77 -0.59
N PHE A 193 -0.46 3.81 -0.74
CA PHE A 193 0.63 3.88 -1.70
C PHE A 193 1.94 4.14 -0.95
N GLU A 194 2.86 3.20 -1.01
CA GLU A 194 4.23 3.38 -0.51
C GLU A 194 5.14 3.53 -1.73
N THR A 195 5.86 4.65 -1.81
CA THR A 195 6.64 5.00 -3.01
C THR A 195 8.09 5.18 -2.64
N THR A 196 8.96 4.41 -3.27
CA THR A 196 10.41 4.54 -3.18
C THR A 196 10.95 5.07 -4.51
N LEU A 197 11.72 6.15 -4.42
CA LEU A 197 12.38 6.75 -5.56
C LEU A 197 13.88 6.41 -5.50
N SER A 198 14.39 5.80 -6.57
CA SER A 198 15.82 5.59 -6.75
C SER A 198 16.31 6.49 -7.87
N LEU A 199 17.03 7.56 -7.51
CA LEU A 199 17.67 8.47 -8.45
C LEU A 199 19.15 8.19 -8.53
N SER A 200 19.67 8.01 -9.74
CA SER A 200 21.09 8.09 -10.00
C SER A 200 21.40 9.50 -10.52
N ILE A 201 22.24 10.21 -9.79
CA ILE A 201 22.82 11.47 -10.24
C ILE A 201 24.09 11.10 -11.02
N PRO A 202 24.24 11.53 -12.28
CA PRO A 202 25.50 11.32 -12.99
C PRO A 202 26.62 11.99 -12.19
N THR A 203 27.65 11.23 -11.84
CA THR A 203 28.87 11.78 -11.25
C THR A 203 29.54 12.67 -12.29
N ILE A 204 29.66 13.96 -11.98
CA ILE A 204 30.38 14.95 -12.80
C ILE A 204 31.88 14.68 -12.74
#